data_AF-A0A5C5VFN8-F1
#
_entry.id   AF-A0A5C5VFN8-F1
#
_cell.length_a   1.000
_cell.length_b   1.000
_cell.length_c   1.000
_cell.angle_alpha   90.00
_cell.angle_beta   90.00
_cell.angle_gamma   90.00
#
_symmetry.space_group_name_H-M   'P 1'
#
loop_
_entity.id
_entity.type
_entity.pdbx_description
1 polymer ?
#
loop_
_entity_poly.entity_id
_entity_poly.type
_entity_poly.pdbx_seq_one_letter_code
_entity_poly.pdbx_strand_id
1 'polypeptide(L)'
;MPNKSPTATCPTDGWTKEAVTDYIDTLLRDHPGAAERSTIGSSYDGRDIELLKIGNGGRRVLAWSQMHGDEQTYTTVVLNTLRMLIEAPESPLATDILAGCTLLLIPLLNPDGAARRTRVTAQGVDMNRDARDPDTPEGRVLRQAVLELRPDFGFNLHNQDHRRWLRSGEGPVSISLLVPPPDRDNSQTPSVVAARRVAASITRRVRPLCEGRVTRYGADYMPRAFGEWVQSQGVATVLLEAGGWPGGDIPALEELNYQAFVEGLRAIATDDYQASPPDDYDQLARAGGGGSFDLLIQRARVIQHEGGAGSTLDLGINKPSNSAMPDRGGDGRIVDVGDLYVHRRDAWIDAEGLICLPGRVAQAAAAFDADGGLDPRLCEQAAQAGVSTLLLTVDEGSEDVERLRSITDRPRPLVNVGFLLRTGQSGLGCLPDDLPPALIGVVGEGAAPTPAPTTIADWRQGFELLGRYTPTDKHEIDRGSIADLVLAQPPADGQPVDQIERVLLGGTTIVRDSAVVRPHAGAWLRRGHAIIRG
;
A
#
# COMPACT_ATOMS: atom_id res chain seq x y z
N MET A 1 5.14 -14.42 35.12
CA MET A 1 5.96 -13.77 34.08
C MET A 1 5.09 -12.70 33.45
N PRO A 2 5.58 -11.47 33.21
CA PRO A 2 4.81 -10.51 32.42
C PRO A 2 4.45 -11.18 31.08
N ASN A 3 3.22 -10.98 30.61
CA ASN A 3 2.82 -11.45 29.29
C ASN A 3 3.68 -10.70 28.26
N LYS A 4 4.37 -11.43 27.37
CA LYS A 4 5.08 -10.78 26.26
C LYS A 4 4.04 -10.11 25.37
N SER A 5 4.24 -8.84 25.06
CA SER A 5 3.46 -8.12 24.05
C SER A 5 3.64 -8.82 22.71
N PRO A 6 2.58 -8.87 21.87
CA PRO A 6 2.71 -9.44 20.55
C PRO A 6 3.76 -8.67 19.74
N THR A 7 4.48 -9.39 18.88
CA THR A 7 5.35 -8.77 17.87
C THR A 7 4.49 -7.85 17.03
N ALA A 8 4.88 -6.58 16.92
CA ALA A 8 4.19 -5.63 16.08
C ALA A 8 4.30 -6.12 14.63
N THR A 9 3.17 -6.15 13.94
CA THR A 9 3.09 -6.25 12.49
C THR A 9 2.27 -5.07 12.04
N CYS A 10 2.58 -4.49 10.88
CA CYS A 10 1.80 -3.34 10.43
C CYS A 10 0.30 -3.71 10.34
N PRO A 11 -0.59 -2.97 11.00
CA PRO A 11 -2.02 -3.21 10.92
C PRO A 11 -2.50 -3.12 9.47
N THR A 12 -3.59 -3.83 9.15
CA THR A 12 -4.25 -3.73 7.83
C THR A 12 -4.59 -2.29 7.47
N ASP A 13 -4.96 -1.49 8.49
CA ASP A 13 -5.31 -0.09 8.31
C ASP A 13 -4.14 0.89 8.48
N GLY A 14 -2.93 0.35 8.67
CA GLY A 14 -1.73 1.09 8.96
C GLY A 14 -1.59 1.57 10.39
N TRP A 15 -0.42 2.10 10.69
CA TRP A 15 -0.12 2.72 11.99
C TRP A 15 -0.74 4.12 12.06
N THR A 16 -1.89 4.23 12.74
CA THR A 16 -2.43 5.53 13.14
C THR A 16 -1.76 6.02 14.42
N LYS A 17 -1.95 7.31 14.76
CA LYS A 17 -1.44 7.88 16.02
C LYS A 17 -1.98 7.11 17.23
N GLU A 18 -3.24 6.75 17.22
CA GLU A 18 -3.92 6.00 18.28
C GLU A 18 -3.32 4.59 18.39
N ALA A 19 -3.18 3.87 17.28
CA ALA A 19 -2.61 2.52 17.29
C ALA A 19 -1.14 2.49 17.79
N VAL A 20 -0.32 3.46 17.39
CA VAL A 20 1.06 3.60 17.88
C VAL A 20 1.07 3.91 19.38
N THR A 21 0.19 4.82 19.83
CA THR A 21 0.07 5.21 21.24
C THR A 21 -0.35 4.03 22.11
N ASP A 22 -1.38 3.30 21.70
CA ASP A 22 -1.90 2.15 22.44
C ASP A 22 -0.84 1.05 22.59
N TYR A 23 -0.04 0.81 21.54
CA TYR A 23 1.06 -0.15 21.58
C TYR A 23 2.15 0.28 22.58
N ILE A 24 2.58 1.54 22.54
CA ILE A 24 3.58 2.09 23.46
C ILE A 24 3.05 2.09 24.90
N ASP A 25 1.79 2.47 25.11
CA ASP A 25 1.14 2.48 26.42
C ASP A 25 1.04 1.08 27.03
N THR A 26 0.83 0.06 26.19
CA THR A 26 0.83 -1.33 26.62
C THR A 26 2.23 -1.74 27.09
N LEU A 27 3.25 -1.48 26.27
CA LEU A 27 4.65 -1.78 26.62
C LEU A 27 5.12 -1.09 27.91
N LEU A 28 4.86 0.21 28.04
CA LEU A 28 5.35 0.99 29.19
C LEU A 28 4.57 0.72 30.48
N ARG A 29 3.30 0.32 30.38
CA ARG A 29 2.50 -0.10 31.54
C ARG A 29 3.03 -1.38 32.16
N ASP A 30 3.45 -2.33 31.32
CA ASP A 30 4.01 -3.61 31.77
C ASP A 30 5.46 -3.47 32.26
N HIS A 31 6.16 -2.41 31.82
CA HIS A 31 7.56 -2.13 32.13
C HIS A 31 7.79 -0.66 32.51
N PRO A 32 7.27 -0.20 33.67
CA PRO A 32 7.34 1.20 34.06
C PRO A 32 8.79 1.67 34.22
N GLY A 33 9.11 2.82 33.61
CA GLY A 33 10.45 3.42 33.66
C GLY A 33 11.48 2.82 32.68
N ALA A 34 11.08 1.85 31.84
CA ALA A 34 11.99 1.27 30.84
C ALA A 34 12.37 2.26 29.71
N ALA A 35 11.50 3.23 29.42
CA ALA A 35 11.78 4.35 28.53
C ALA A 35 11.12 5.64 29.02
N GLU A 36 11.72 6.78 28.70
CA GLU A 36 11.12 8.10 28.90
C GLU A 36 10.30 8.45 27.65
N ARG A 37 9.05 8.89 27.83
CA ARG A 37 8.17 9.36 26.74
C ARG A 37 7.88 10.85 26.93
N SER A 38 7.96 11.61 25.85
CA SER A 38 7.65 13.05 25.85
C SER A 38 6.99 13.47 24.55
N THR A 39 6.09 14.44 24.62
CA THR A 39 5.54 15.13 23.44
C THR A 39 6.51 16.26 23.06
N ILE A 40 7.02 16.23 21.83
CA ILE A 40 7.99 17.20 21.32
C ILE A 40 7.36 18.23 20.36
N GLY A 41 6.05 18.11 20.13
CA GLY A 41 5.24 19.05 19.37
C GLY A 41 3.95 18.38 18.90
N SER A 42 3.25 19.03 17.96
CA SER A 42 2.01 18.52 17.39
C SER A 42 2.00 18.74 15.87
N SER A 43 1.27 17.88 15.15
CA SER A 43 1.02 18.01 13.72
C SER A 43 0.09 19.17 13.40
N TYR A 44 -0.16 19.40 12.11
CA TYR A 44 -1.07 20.45 11.66
C TYR A 44 -2.51 20.29 12.18
N ASP A 45 -3.06 19.08 12.20
CA ASP A 45 -4.38 18.79 12.76
C ASP A 45 -4.35 18.68 14.31
N GLY A 46 -3.20 18.94 14.96
CA GLY A 46 -3.07 18.95 16.41
C GLY A 46 -2.85 17.57 17.06
N ARG A 47 -2.36 16.58 16.31
CA ARG A 47 -1.98 15.26 16.88
C ARG A 47 -0.58 15.32 17.45
N ASP A 48 -0.38 14.76 18.64
CA ASP A 48 0.93 14.78 19.30
C ASP A 48 2.00 14.02 18.52
N ILE A 49 3.19 14.61 18.48
CA ILE A 49 4.42 13.99 17.97
C ILE A 49 5.28 13.64 19.19
N GLU A 50 5.62 12.37 19.30
CA GLU A 50 6.25 11.82 20.50
C GLU A 50 7.68 11.38 20.25
N LEU A 51 8.50 11.60 21.28
CA LEU A 51 9.86 11.11 21.39
C LEU A 51 9.94 10.10 22.53
N LEU A 52 10.47 8.93 22.22
CA LEU A 52 10.87 7.92 23.19
C LEU A 52 12.39 7.96 23.38
N LYS A 53 12.83 7.99 24.63
CA LYS A 53 14.23 7.91 25.00
C LYS A 53 14.50 6.65 25.82
N ILE A 54 15.47 5.85 25.39
CA ILE A 54 15.85 4.59 26.04
C ILE A 54 17.36 4.33 25.92
N GLY A 55 17.95 3.74 26.96
CA GLY A 55 19.40 3.51 27.04
C GLY A 55 20.19 4.68 27.63
N ASN A 56 21.36 4.37 28.16
CA ASN A 56 22.19 5.28 28.97
C ASN A 56 23.61 5.46 28.40
N GLY A 57 23.85 4.98 27.18
CA GLY A 57 25.17 5.06 26.57
C GLY A 57 25.51 6.43 26.01
N GLY A 58 26.81 6.66 25.78
CA GLY A 58 27.31 7.97 25.36
C GLY A 58 26.96 8.38 23.93
N ARG A 59 26.60 7.44 23.06
CA ARG A 59 26.27 7.71 21.65
C ARG A 59 24.79 8.00 21.51
N ARG A 60 24.43 9.21 21.10
CA ARG A 60 23.02 9.59 20.87
C ARG A 60 22.62 9.24 19.45
N VAL A 61 21.59 8.41 19.33
CA VAL A 61 21.07 7.95 18.04
C VAL A 61 19.64 8.45 17.88
N LEU A 62 19.40 9.33 16.90
CA LEU A 62 18.07 9.78 16.53
C LEU A 62 17.53 8.92 15.38
N ALA A 63 16.36 8.32 15.54
CA ALA A 63 15.67 7.61 14.47
C ALA A 63 14.25 8.13 14.33
N TRP A 64 13.81 8.39 13.10
CA TRP A 64 12.45 8.84 12.82
C TRP A 64 11.85 8.05 11.67
N SER A 65 10.58 7.67 11.81
CA SER A 65 9.79 6.95 10.81
C SER A 65 8.51 7.68 10.44
N GLN A 66 7.89 7.27 9.33
CA GLN A 66 6.65 7.82 8.79
C GLN A 66 6.66 9.35 8.72
N MET A 67 7.74 9.93 8.18
CA MET A 67 7.71 11.32 7.76
C MET A 67 6.80 11.50 6.52
N HIS A 68 6.72 10.46 5.70
CA HIS A 68 5.62 10.24 4.77
C HIS A 68 4.63 9.26 5.40
N GLY A 69 3.35 9.61 5.38
CA GLY A 69 2.32 8.87 6.14
C GLY A 69 2.03 7.47 5.62
N ASP A 70 2.27 7.20 4.34
CA ASP A 70 2.07 5.93 3.65
C ASP A 70 3.26 4.95 3.77
N GLU A 71 4.32 5.31 4.50
CA GLU A 71 5.57 4.54 4.63
C GLU A 71 5.68 3.85 6.01
N GLN A 72 4.83 2.84 6.25
CA GLN A 72 4.56 2.29 7.59
C GLN A 72 5.55 1.24 8.09
N THR A 73 6.35 0.64 7.20
CA THR A 73 7.20 -0.52 7.52
C THR A 73 8.16 -0.23 8.67
N TYR A 74 8.76 0.96 8.68
CA TYR A 74 9.72 1.31 9.71
C TYR A 74 9.11 1.72 11.04
N THR A 75 7.84 2.11 11.08
CA THR A 75 7.13 2.26 12.36
C THR A 75 7.01 0.90 13.05
N THR A 76 6.69 -0.16 12.31
CA THR A 76 6.73 -1.54 12.83
C THR A 76 8.14 -1.88 13.35
N VAL A 77 9.19 -1.58 12.58
CA VAL A 77 10.58 -1.86 12.96
C VAL A 77 10.98 -1.13 14.25
N VAL A 78 10.63 0.16 14.38
CA VAL A 78 10.91 0.96 15.59
C VAL A 78 10.18 0.39 16.80
N LEU A 79 8.89 0.05 16.66
CA LEU A 79 8.09 -0.52 17.75
C LEU A 79 8.60 -1.90 18.18
N ASN A 80 8.98 -2.76 17.25
CA ASN A 80 9.59 -4.06 17.56
C ASN A 80 10.98 -3.94 18.19
N THR A 81 11.75 -2.93 17.81
CA THR A 81 13.04 -2.63 18.44
C THR A 81 12.83 -2.18 19.88
N LEU A 82 11.89 -1.26 20.11
CA LEU A 82 11.51 -0.82 21.45
C LEU A 82 11.07 -2.00 22.32
N ARG A 83 10.18 -2.86 21.79
CA ARG A 83 9.75 -4.09 22.48
C ARG A 83 10.92 -4.98 22.87
N MET A 84 11.85 -5.26 21.94
CA MET A 84 13.02 -6.10 22.21
C MET A 84 13.88 -5.54 23.35
N LEU A 85 14.11 -4.22 23.35
CA LEU A 85 14.92 -3.56 24.38
C LEU A 85 14.23 -3.53 25.75
N ILE A 86 12.90 -3.48 25.79
CA ILE A 86 12.11 -3.40 27.03
C ILE A 86 11.82 -4.80 27.63
N GLU A 87 11.47 -5.77 26.79
CA GLU A 87 11.05 -7.11 27.24
C GLU A 87 12.20 -8.08 27.45
N ALA A 88 13.36 -7.82 26.83
CA ALA A 88 14.56 -8.65 26.96
C ALA A 88 15.85 -7.81 27.14
N PRO A 89 15.88 -6.86 28.10
CA PRO A 89 17.02 -5.97 28.32
C PRO A 89 18.32 -6.71 28.66
N GLU A 90 18.21 -7.90 29.27
CA GLU A 90 19.33 -8.78 29.61
C GLU A 90 19.87 -9.61 28.45
N SER A 91 19.22 -9.58 27.28
CA SER A 91 19.79 -10.21 26.10
C SER A 91 21.10 -9.51 25.72
N PRO A 92 22.14 -10.23 25.24
CA PRO A 92 23.42 -9.61 24.91
C PRO A 92 23.28 -8.41 23.96
N LEU A 93 22.40 -8.56 22.97
CA LEU A 93 22.10 -7.51 22.00
C LEU A 93 21.47 -6.26 22.62
N ALA A 94 20.45 -6.43 23.46
CA ALA A 94 19.83 -5.31 24.15
C ALA A 94 20.80 -4.64 25.14
N THR A 95 21.58 -5.45 25.87
CA THR A 95 22.60 -4.96 26.80
C THR A 95 23.64 -4.10 26.08
N ASP A 96 24.18 -4.56 24.95
CA ASP A 96 25.14 -3.79 24.15
C ASP A 96 24.54 -2.46 23.70
N ILE A 97 23.32 -2.48 23.13
CA ILE A 97 22.64 -1.29 22.62
C ILE A 97 22.33 -0.29 23.75
N LEU A 98 21.75 -0.75 24.86
CA LEU A 98 21.35 0.11 25.99
C LEU A 98 22.56 0.71 26.72
N ALA A 99 23.69 0.00 26.77
CA ALA A 99 24.92 0.47 27.39
C ALA A 99 25.75 1.38 26.47
N GLY A 100 25.72 1.14 25.16
CA GLY A 100 26.50 1.89 24.18
C GLY A 100 25.80 3.13 23.63
N CYS A 101 24.47 3.15 23.61
CA CYS A 101 23.66 4.20 23.03
C CYS A 101 22.60 4.79 23.99
N THR A 102 22.26 6.06 23.77
CA THR A 102 20.98 6.65 24.14
C THR A 102 20.17 6.81 22.86
N LEU A 103 19.12 6.02 22.72
CA LEU A 103 18.23 6.05 21.57
C LEU A 103 17.16 7.12 21.77
N LEU A 104 16.91 7.87 20.71
CA LEU A 104 15.93 8.95 20.60
C LEU A 104 15.03 8.59 19.42
N LEU A 105 13.87 7.99 19.69
CA LEU A 105 13.01 7.39 18.67
C LEU A 105 11.76 8.25 18.49
N ILE A 106 11.48 8.66 17.24
CA ILE A 106 10.23 9.30 16.82
C ILE A 106 9.48 8.30 15.94
N PRO A 107 8.59 7.45 16.50
CA PRO A 107 7.96 6.36 15.73
C PRO A 107 7.00 6.86 14.65
N LEU A 108 6.43 8.06 14.81
CA LEU A 108 5.44 8.60 13.89
C LEU A 108 5.61 10.13 13.80
N LEU A 109 6.34 10.61 12.80
CA LEU A 109 6.61 12.04 12.63
C LEU A 109 5.45 12.79 11.95
N ASN A 110 4.77 12.17 10.98
CA ASN A 110 3.62 12.74 10.26
C ASN A 110 2.32 11.97 10.59
N PRO A 111 1.75 12.15 11.78
CA PRO A 111 0.55 11.42 12.19
C PRO A 111 -0.69 11.75 11.33
N ASP A 112 -0.76 12.95 10.75
CA ASP A 112 -1.88 13.34 9.89
C ASP A 112 -1.84 12.64 8.54
N GLY A 113 -0.65 12.60 7.92
CA GLY A 113 -0.43 11.84 6.70
C GLY A 113 -0.68 10.35 6.93
N ALA A 114 -0.30 9.80 8.08
CA ALA A 114 -0.53 8.41 8.41
C ALA A 114 -2.02 8.07 8.56
N ALA A 115 -2.79 8.94 9.24
CA ALA A 115 -4.25 8.80 9.35
C ALA A 115 -4.93 8.82 7.96
N ARG A 116 -4.38 9.56 7.00
CA ARG A 116 -4.91 9.69 5.63
C ARG A 116 -4.25 8.72 4.64
N ARG A 117 -3.22 7.97 5.06
CA ARG A 117 -2.34 7.15 4.21
C ARG A 117 -1.80 7.91 3.00
N THR A 118 -1.33 9.12 3.23
CA THR A 118 -0.75 9.98 2.21
C THR A 118 0.72 10.23 2.48
N ARG A 119 1.51 10.27 1.41
CA ARG A 119 2.91 10.73 1.45
C ARG A 119 3.09 12.10 2.10
N VAL A 120 2.17 13.02 1.83
CA VAL A 120 2.25 14.43 2.24
C VAL A 120 1.64 14.67 3.62
N THR A 121 1.97 15.81 4.24
CA THR A 121 1.34 16.30 5.47
C THR A 121 -0.13 16.69 5.22
N ALA A 122 -0.86 17.05 6.29
CA ALA A 122 -2.25 17.51 6.17
C ALA A 122 -2.44 18.70 5.22
N GLN A 123 -1.39 19.51 5.07
CA GLN A 123 -1.34 20.71 4.22
C GLN A 123 -1.01 20.38 2.75
N GLY A 124 -0.73 19.12 2.42
CA GLY A 124 -0.34 18.71 1.06
C GLY A 124 1.16 18.89 0.75
N VAL A 125 2.00 19.13 1.76
CA VAL A 125 3.44 19.34 1.61
C VAL A 125 4.19 18.00 1.73
N ASP A 126 5.08 17.70 0.78
CA ASP A 126 6.10 16.66 0.98
C ASP A 126 7.14 17.23 1.96
N MET A 127 7.05 16.81 3.23
CA MET A 127 7.94 17.30 4.29
C MET A 127 9.42 17.00 3.99
N ASN A 128 9.73 15.93 3.26
CA ASN A 128 11.10 15.64 2.80
C ASN A 128 11.50 16.50 1.58
N ARG A 129 10.77 17.58 1.30
CA ARG A 129 11.12 18.68 0.38
C ARG A 129 11.05 20.05 1.08
N ASP A 130 10.98 20.07 2.41
CA ASP A 130 10.75 21.24 3.27
C ASP A 130 11.83 21.43 4.37
N ALA A 131 12.94 20.68 4.34
CA ALA A 131 13.90 20.66 5.46
C ALA A 131 14.71 21.97 5.65
N ARG A 132 14.87 22.77 4.58
CA ARG A 132 15.72 23.97 4.60
C ARG A 132 15.12 25.10 5.44
N ASP A 133 13.81 25.30 5.30
CA ASP A 133 13.05 26.35 5.97
C ASP A 133 11.62 25.83 6.21
N PRO A 134 11.43 24.96 7.22
CA PRO A 134 10.21 24.18 7.33
C PRO A 134 8.99 25.04 7.72
N ASP A 135 8.02 25.09 6.81
CA ASP A 135 6.70 25.70 7.04
C ASP A 135 5.72 24.72 7.71
N THR A 136 5.99 23.42 7.61
CA THR A 136 5.22 22.37 8.29
C THR A 136 5.55 22.31 9.79
N PRO A 137 4.55 22.15 10.68
CA PRO A 137 4.81 21.99 12.11
C PRO A 137 5.62 20.72 12.40
N GLU A 138 5.37 19.62 11.68
CA GLU A 138 6.12 18.36 11.80
C GLU A 138 7.61 18.56 11.43
N GLY A 139 7.87 19.30 10.34
CA GLY A 139 9.24 19.60 9.89
C GLY A 139 9.99 20.47 10.91
N ARG A 140 9.32 21.46 11.50
CA ARG A 140 9.89 22.29 12.59
C ARG A 140 10.24 21.44 13.81
N VAL A 141 9.37 20.52 14.20
CA VAL A 141 9.59 19.60 15.34
C VAL A 141 10.85 18.76 15.11
N LEU A 142 11.01 18.13 13.94
CA LEU A 142 12.22 17.35 13.65
C LEU A 142 13.48 18.23 13.64
N ARG A 143 13.41 19.43 13.05
CA ARG A 143 14.53 20.37 13.01
C ARG A 143 14.97 20.77 14.43
N GLN A 144 14.01 21.12 15.28
CA GLN A 144 14.25 21.49 16.68
C GLN A 144 14.86 20.31 17.46
N ALA A 145 14.30 19.10 17.30
CA ALA A 145 14.82 17.90 17.94
C ALA A 145 16.30 17.64 17.57
N VAL A 146 16.68 17.79 16.30
CA VAL A 146 18.09 17.64 15.86
C VAL A 146 18.99 18.70 16.51
N LEU A 147 18.56 19.96 16.54
CA LEU A 147 19.35 21.07 17.09
C LEU A 147 19.51 20.98 18.62
N GLU A 148 18.47 20.55 19.34
CA GLU A 148 18.48 20.45 20.80
C GLU A 148 19.16 19.18 21.29
N LEU A 149 18.78 18.03 20.72
CA LEU A 149 19.28 16.72 21.13
C LEU A 149 20.69 16.45 20.61
N ARG A 150 21.13 17.16 19.55
CA ARG A 150 22.46 17.09 18.91
C ARG A 150 22.96 15.65 18.72
N PRO A 151 22.21 14.77 18.04
CA PRO A 151 22.56 13.36 17.94
C PRO A 151 23.90 13.14 17.23
N ASP A 152 24.59 12.06 17.59
CA ASP A 152 25.84 11.66 16.92
C ASP A 152 25.54 10.87 15.64
N PHE A 153 24.46 10.08 15.66
CA PHE A 153 23.98 9.25 14.55
C PHE A 153 22.50 9.50 14.25
N GLY A 154 22.12 9.32 12.99
CA GLY A 154 20.76 9.51 12.49
C GLY A 154 20.29 8.32 11.66
N PHE A 155 19.05 7.88 11.85
CA PHE A 155 18.37 6.95 10.96
C PHE A 155 17.13 7.60 10.36
N ASN A 156 17.19 7.85 9.04
CA ASN A 156 16.05 8.31 8.27
C ASN A 156 15.32 7.09 7.69
N LEU A 157 14.13 6.79 8.19
CA LEU A 157 13.47 5.52 7.92
C LEU A 157 12.27 5.69 6.97
N HIS A 158 12.36 5.10 5.78
CA HIS A 158 11.46 5.33 4.65
C HIS A 158 11.03 4.04 3.95
N ASN A 159 10.02 4.15 3.08
CA ASN A 159 9.71 3.12 2.09
C ASN A 159 9.96 3.67 0.67
N GLN A 160 10.41 2.78 -0.20
CA GLN A 160 10.49 3.03 -1.64
C GLN A 160 9.41 2.21 -2.38
N ASP A 161 9.27 2.49 -3.68
CA ASP A 161 8.41 1.71 -4.57
C ASP A 161 8.79 0.24 -4.54
N HIS A 162 7.87 -0.61 -4.09
CA HIS A 162 8.03 -2.05 -4.00
C HIS A 162 8.24 -2.70 -5.37
N ARG A 163 7.86 -2.00 -6.45
CA ARG A 163 8.09 -2.40 -7.84
C ARG A 163 9.50 -2.08 -8.34
N ARG A 164 10.38 -1.52 -7.50
CA ARG A 164 11.81 -1.38 -7.82
C ARG A 164 12.46 -2.75 -7.87
N TRP A 165 13.12 -3.08 -8.98
CA TRP A 165 13.79 -4.37 -9.17
C TRP A 165 15.30 -4.23 -9.20
N LEU A 166 16.00 -5.32 -8.82
CA LEU A 166 17.43 -5.45 -9.11
C LEU A 166 17.68 -5.39 -10.61
N ARG A 167 18.86 -4.92 -11.03
CA ARG A 167 19.28 -4.91 -12.44
C ARG A 167 19.59 -6.31 -12.99
N SER A 168 19.98 -7.27 -12.15
CA SER A 168 20.15 -8.68 -12.53
C SER A 168 18.82 -9.34 -12.89
N GLY A 169 17.78 -9.04 -12.11
CA GLY A 169 16.41 -9.52 -12.32
C GLY A 169 15.94 -10.57 -11.36
N GLU A 170 16.78 -10.87 -10.38
CA GLU A 170 16.60 -11.90 -9.37
C GLU A 170 15.51 -11.55 -8.34
N GLY A 171 14.93 -10.35 -8.39
CA GLY A 171 13.77 -10.00 -7.56
C GLY A 171 13.61 -8.50 -7.28
N PRO A 172 12.55 -8.14 -6.52
CA PRO A 172 12.37 -6.78 -6.03
C PRO A 172 13.55 -6.34 -5.16
N VAL A 173 13.79 -5.05 -5.08
CA VAL A 173 14.76 -4.51 -4.11
C VAL A 173 14.12 -4.51 -2.74
N SER A 174 14.63 -5.32 -1.82
CA SER A 174 14.05 -5.45 -0.48
C SER A 174 14.49 -4.34 0.47
N ILE A 175 15.70 -3.82 0.30
CA ILE A 175 16.18 -2.67 1.06
C ILE A 175 17.15 -1.82 0.22
N SER A 176 17.02 -0.51 0.29
CA SER A 176 18.04 0.42 -0.22
C SER A 176 18.64 1.26 0.89
N LEU A 177 19.94 1.56 0.77
CA LEU A 177 20.64 2.43 1.70
C LEU A 177 21.10 3.71 1.02
N LEU A 178 21.03 4.83 1.73
CA LEU A 178 21.64 6.10 1.34
C LEU A 178 22.37 6.72 2.52
N VAL A 179 23.63 7.08 2.31
CA VAL A 179 24.30 8.10 3.13
C VAL A 179 24.07 9.42 2.41
N PRO A 180 23.22 10.32 2.94
CA PRO A 180 22.86 11.55 2.25
C PRO A 180 24.09 12.44 2.04
N PRO A 181 24.27 13.07 0.86
CA PRO A 181 25.33 14.06 0.68
C PRO A 181 25.08 15.30 1.55
N PRO A 182 26.06 15.79 2.33
CA PRO A 182 25.85 16.97 3.18
C PRO A 182 25.83 18.28 2.38
N ASP A 183 26.43 18.30 1.20
CA ASP A 183 26.57 19.46 0.32
C ASP A 183 26.64 19.02 -1.16
N ARG A 184 26.73 20.01 -2.07
CA ARG A 184 26.79 19.79 -3.53
C ARG A 184 28.01 18.98 -3.97
N ASP A 185 29.11 19.09 -3.25
CA ASP A 185 30.37 18.43 -3.57
C ASP A 185 30.43 17.02 -2.96
N ASN A 186 29.41 16.64 -2.17
CA ASN A 186 29.34 15.42 -1.39
C ASN A 186 30.59 15.25 -0.51
N SER A 187 30.92 16.29 0.27
CA SER A 187 32.09 16.31 1.14
C SER A 187 32.15 15.10 2.07
N GLN A 188 33.30 14.43 2.11
CA GLN A 188 33.54 13.26 2.95
C GLN A 188 33.96 13.65 4.37
N THR A 189 33.05 14.32 5.09
CA THR A 189 33.26 14.71 6.50
C THR A 189 33.37 13.46 7.41
N PRO A 190 33.88 13.61 8.65
CA PRO A 190 33.92 12.50 9.60
C PRO A 190 32.56 11.82 9.81
N SER A 191 31.47 12.59 9.83
CA SER A 191 30.11 12.04 9.98
C SER A 191 29.66 11.26 8.74
N VAL A 192 30.03 11.69 7.53
CA VAL A 192 29.75 10.95 6.28
C VAL A 192 30.52 9.64 6.24
N VAL A 193 31.80 9.66 6.64
CA VAL A 193 32.61 8.44 6.71
C VAL A 193 32.06 7.46 7.74
N ALA A 194 31.66 7.94 8.92
CA ALA A 194 31.01 7.11 9.94
C ALA A 194 29.69 6.50 9.42
N ALA A 195 28.85 7.30 8.77
CA ALA A 195 27.60 6.83 8.18
C ALA A 195 27.83 5.76 7.08
N ARG A 196 28.82 5.94 6.20
CA ARG A 196 29.20 4.91 5.20
C ARG A 196 29.62 3.60 5.83
N ARG A 197 30.35 3.66 6.94
CA ARG A 197 30.76 2.47 7.71
C ARG A 197 29.60 1.77 8.41
N VAL A 198 28.66 2.53 8.98
CA VAL A 198 27.41 1.97 9.53
C VAL A 198 26.60 1.30 8.42
N ALA A 199 26.42 1.98 7.28
CA ALA A 199 25.72 1.43 6.12
C ALA A 199 26.41 0.15 5.57
N ALA A 200 27.74 0.09 5.61
CA ALA A 200 28.51 -1.11 5.27
C ALA A 200 28.22 -2.26 6.25
N SER A 201 28.20 -2.02 7.57
CA SER A 201 27.85 -3.04 8.58
C SER A 201 26.46 -3.62 8.32
N ILE A 202 25.47 -2.74 8.11
CA ILE A 202 24.09 -3.12 7.77
C ILE A 202 24.09 -3.97 6.50
N THR A 203 24.77 -3.51 5.45
CA THR A 203 24.84 -4.23 4.16
C THR A 203 25.38 -5.64 4.32
N ARG A 204 26.48 -5.83 5.06
CA ARG A 204 27.06 -7.16 5.32
C ARG A 204 26.08 -8.07 6.05
N ARG A 205 25.31 -7.54 6.99
CA ARG A 205 24.31 -8.29 7.75
C ARG A 205 23.14 -8.75 6.88
N VAL A 206 22.56 -7.85 6.09
CA VAL A 206 21.29 -8.11 5.39
C VAL A 206 21.46 -8.77 4.04
N ARG A 207 22.59 -8.58 3.36
CA ARG A 207 22.84 -9.15 2.02
C ARG A 207 22.57 -10.66 1.93
N PRO A 208 23.04 -11.52 2.86
CA PRO A 208 22.72 -12.95 2.81
C PRO A 208 21.26 -13.27 3.17
N LEU A 209 20.57 -12.40 3.93
CA LEU A 209 19.19 -12.63 4.38
C LEU A 209 18.15 -12.37 3.27
N CYS A 210 18.53 -11.60 2.24
CA CYS A 210 17.68 -11.30 1.10
C CYS A 210 18.34 -11.64 -0.24
N GLU A 211 19.28 -12.58 -0.24
CA GLU A 211 19.94 -13.09 -1.47
C GLU A 211 20.49 -11.98 -2.37
N GLY A 212 21.05 -10.92 -1.76
CA GLY A 212 21.63 -9.80 -2.50
C GLY A 212 20.65 -8.72 -2.97
N ARG A 213 19.36 -8.77 -2.60
CA ARG A 213 18.34 -7.73 -2.87
C ARG A 213 18.52 -6.43 -2.08
N VAL A 214 19.76 -5.96 -1.98
CA VAL A 214 20.20 -4.72 -1.33
C VAL A 214 20.74 -3.76 -2.39
N THR A 215 20.32 -2.50 -2.38
CA THR A 215 20.84 -1.49 -3.34
C THR A 215 21.27 -0.19 -2.68
N ARG A 216 21.99 0.64 -3.42
CA ARG A 216 22.30 2.02 -3.02
C ARG A 216 21.29 2.97 -3.64
N TYR A 217 20.59 3.79 -2.84
CA TYR A 217 19.64 4.78 -3.35
C TYR A 217 20.36 6.03 -3.88
N GLY A 218 19.89 6.59 -5.00
CA GLY A 218 20.51 7.72 -5.73
C GLY A 218 20.91 8.87 -4.79
N ALA A 219 22.05 9.51 -5.05
CA ALA A 219 22.69 10.45 -4.11
C ALA A 219 22.86 11.86 -4.70
N ASP A 220 21.88 12.33 -5.48
CA ASP A 220 21.89 13.72 -5.95
C ASP A 220 21.58 14.65 -4.77
N TYR A 221 22.41 15.67 -4.57
CA TYR A 221 22.24 16.59 -3.44
C TYR A 221 20.91 17.35 -3.49
N MET A 222 20.02 17.05 -2.54
CA MET A 222 18.73 17.70 -2.37
C MET A 222 18.70 18.48 -1.04
N PRO A 223 19.10 19.77 -1.01
CA PRO A 223 19.21 20.56 0.23
C PRO A 223 17.89 20.78 0.98
N ARG A 224 16.76 20.36 0.40
CA ARG A 224 15.43 20.43 1.04
C ARG A 224 14.96 19.11 1.62
N ALA A 225 15.75 18.04 1.52
CA ALA A 225 15.47 16.77 2.16
C ALA A 225 16.12 16.72 3.55
N PHE A 226 15.43 16.07 4.49
CA PHE A 226 15.86 16.04 5.90
C PHE A 226 17.11 15.20 6.09
N GLY A 227 17.31 14.12 5.33
CA GLY A 227 18.52 13.31 5.43
C GLY A 227 19.79 14.15 5.18
N GLU A 228 19.80 14.91 4.10
CA GLU A 228 20.88 15.82 3.70
C GLU A 228 21.04 16.97 4.70
N TRP A 229 19.93 17.57 5.13
CA TRP A 229 19.98 18.64 6.13
C TRP A 229 20.56 18.14 7.45
N VAL A 230 20.12 17.01 7.98
CA VAL A 230 20.62 16.41 9.23
C VAL A 230 22.09 16.01 9.08
N GLN A 231 22.49 15.40 7.96
CA GLN A 231 23.89 15.09 7.67
C GLN A 231 24.76 16.34 7.66
N SER A 232 24.26 17.46 7.10
CA SER A 232 24.97 18.74 7.07
C SER A 232 25.17 19.37 8.45
N GLN A 233 24.38 18.96 9.46
CA GLN A 233 24.58 19.38 10.86
C GLN A 233 25.68 18.56 11.58
N GLY A 234 26.38 17.67 10.87
CA GLY A 234 27.45 16.84 11.43
C GLY A 234 26.98 15.52 12.04
N VAL A 235 25.71 15.15 11.85
CA VAL A 235 25.15 13.87 12.30
C VAL A 235 25.51 12.77 11.29
N ALA A 236 25.98 11.62 11.75
CA ALA A 236 26.23 10.47 10.87
C ALA A 236 24.91 9.78 10.50
N THR A 237 24.29 10.21 9.41
CA THR A 237 22.93 9.80 9.01
C THR A 237 22.95 8.72 7.93
N VAL A 238 22.20 7.65 8.18
CA VAL A 238 21.91 6.60 7.21
C VAL A 238 20.41 6.60 6.95
N LEU A 239 20.04 6.67 5.68
CA LEU A 239 18.68 6.47 5.23
C LEU A 239 18.50 5.01 4.84
N LEU A 240 17.42 4.39 5.32
CA LEU A 240 16.99 3.05 4.93
C LEU A 240 15.63 3.11 4.23
N GLU A 241 15.52 2.49 3.06
CA GLU A 241 14.32 2.40 2.23
C GLU A 241 13.83 0.95 2.19
N ALA A 242 12.69 0.63 2.81
CA ALA A 242 12.05 -0.67 2.65
C ALA A 242 11.40 -0.75 1.25
N GLY A 243 11.68 -1.80 0.48
CA GLY A 243 11.12 -1.96 -0.86
C GLY A 243 10.15 -3.13 -0.97
N GLY A 244 10.36 -4.03 -1.94
CA GLY A 244 9.49 -5.18 -2.17
C GLY A 244 10.10 -6.50 -1.67
N TRP A 245 9.23 -7.48 -1.42
CA TRP A 245 9.64 -8.85 -1.13
C TRP A 245 8.94 -9.81 -2.09
N PRO A 246 9.61 -10.88 -2.57
CA PRO A 246 8.98 -11.87 -3.46
C PRO A 246 7.62 -12.34 -2.95
N GLY A 247 6.60 -12.24 -3.81
CA GLY A 247 5.22 -12.62 -3.46
C GLY A 247 4.49 -11.68 -2.49
N GLY A 248 5.08 -10.52 -2.15
CA GLY A 248 4.47 -9.54 -1.25
C GLY A 248 4.43 -9.96 0.22
N ASP A 249 5.38 -10.80 0.68
CA ASP A 249 5.50 -11.21 2.07
C ASP A 249 6.02 -10.07 2.95
N ILE A 250 5.07 -9.33 3.54
CA ILE A 250 5.34 -8.18 4.40
C ILE A 250 6.04 -8.57 5.69
N PRO A 251 5.63 -9.60 6.45
CA PRO A 251 6.38 -10.03 7.62
C PRO A 251 7.86 -10.33 7.34
N ALA A 252 8.17 -11.00 6.23
CA ALA A 252 9.56 -11.25 5.85
C ALA A 252 10.33 -9.97 5.52
N LEU A 253 9.69 -9.01 4.85
CA LEU A 253 10.26 -7.69 4.59
C LEU A 253 10.50 -6.90 5.89
N GLU A 254 9.52 -6.89 6.80
CA GLU A 254 9.61 -6.22 8.11
C GLU A 254 10.75 -6.83 8.93
N GLU A 255 10.90 -8.16 8.94
CA GLU A 255 12.00 -8.84 9.63
C GLU A 255 13.36 -8.48 9.02
N LEU A 256 13.50 -8.42 7.69
CA LEU A 256 14.74 -7.98 7.06
C LEU A 256 15.14 -6.56 7.50
N ASN A 257 14.18 -5.62 7.47
CA ASN A 257 14.44 -4.22 7.81
C ASN A 257 14.62 -4.03 9.34
N TYR A 258 14.00 -4.88 10.16
CA TYR A 258 14.30 -4.98 11.60
C TYR A 258 15.75 -5.40 11.85
N GLN A 259 16.22 -6.47 11.19
CA GLN A 259 17.61 -6.92 11.27
C GLN A 259 18.58 -5.84 10.77
N ALA A 260 18.20 -5.07 9.75
CA ALA A 260 18.99 -3.96 9.23
C ALA A 260 19.18 -2.85 10.28
N PHE A 261 18.06 -2.38 10.85
CA PHE A 261 18.07 -1.28 11.82
C PHE A 261 18.79 -1.68 13.11
N VAL A 262 18.50 -2.87 13.64
CA VAL A 262 19.12 -3.38 14.87
C VAL A 262 20.63 -3.60 14.72
N GLU A 263 21.10 -4.09 13.56
CA GLU A 263 22.54 -4.16 13.30
C GLU A 263 23.18 -2.77 13.27
N GLY A 264 22.52 -1.77 12.67
CA GLY A 264 22.98 -0.39 12.71
C GLY A 264 23.18 0.10 14.14
N LEU A 265 22.17 -0.12 15.00
CA LEU A 265 22.24 0.25 16.43
C LEU A 265 23.34 -0.49 17.18
N ARG A 266 23.44 -1.81 17.00
CA ARG A 266 24.48 -2.64 17.64
C ARG A 266 25.87 -2.19 17.23
N ALA A 267 26.10 -2.04 15.94
CA ALA A 267 27.41 -1.64 15.40
C ALA A 267 27.83 -0.27 15.95
N ILE A 268 26.91 0.69 16.06
CA ILE A 268 27.16 1.98 16.71
C ILE A 268 27.49 1.79 18.19
N ALA A 269 26.67 1.01 18.92
CA ALA A 269 26.82 0.80 20.35
C ALA A 269 28.19 0.21 20.74
N THR A 270 28.69 -0.73 19.93
CA THR A 270 29.96 -1.44 20.15
C THR A 270 31.15 -0.84 19.41
N ASP A 271 30.97 0.23 18.63
CA ASP A 271 31.95 0.77 17.67
C ASP A 271 32.40 -0.21 16.56
N ASP A 272 31.75 -1.37 16.40
CA ASP A 272 32.14 -2.37 15.39
C ASP A 272 32.01 -1.86 13.95
N TYR A 273 31.19 -0.82 13.71
CA TYR A 273 31.14 -0.16 12.41
C TYR A 273 32.52 0.34 11.96
N GLN A 274 33.42 0.68 12.88
CA GLN A 274 34.77 1.16 12.53
C GLN A 274 35.59 0.14 11.73
N ALA A 275 35.32 -1.15 11.93
CA ALA A 275 35.95 -2.24 11.20
C ALA A 275 35.29 -2.54 9.84
N SER A 276 34.13 -1.94 9.54
CA SER A 276 33.41 -2.15 8.30
C SER A 276 33.99 -1.29 7.17
N PRO A 277 34.50 -1.88 6.07
CA PRO A 277 35.02 -1.11 4.93
C PRO A 277 33.88 -0.32 4.26
N PRO A 278 34.04 1.01 4.03
CA PRO A 278 33.02 1.81 3.33
C PRO A 278 32.63 1.24 1.95
N ASP A 279 33.57 0.57 1.28
CA ASP A 279 33.38 -0.04 -0.04
C ASP A 279 32.25 -1.07 -0.09
N ASP A 280 31.96 -1.77 1.03
CA ASP A 280 30.84 -2.71 1.11
C ASP A 280 29.49 -2.00 0.87
N TYR A 281 29.40 -0.70 1.19
CA TYR A 281 28.28 0.17 0.85
C TYR A 281 28.46 0.84 -0.52
N ASP A 282 29.63 1.37 -0.84
CA ASP A 282 29.80 2.17 -2.06
C ASP A 282 29.66 1.39 -3.35
N GLN A 283 30.00 0.10 -3.32
CA GLN A 283 29.90 -0.81 -4.46
C GLN A 283 28.50 -1.42 -4.63
N LEU A 284 27.55 -1.11 -3.74
CA LEU A 284 26.17 -1.51 -3.93
C LEU A 284 25.63 -1.00 -5.27
N ALA A 285 25.04 -1.90 -6.04
CA ALA A 285 24.39 -1.56 -7.29
C ALA A 285 23.25 -0.57 -7.04
N ARG A 286 22.95 0.28 -8.04
CA ARG A 286 21.70 1.04 -8.08
C ARG A 286 20.56 0.14 -8.51
N ALA A 287 19.37 0.37 -7.97
CA ALA A 287 18.15 -0.23 -8.50
C ALA A 287 17.99 -0.01 -10.03
N GLY A 288 17.29 -0.92 -10.70
CA GLY A 288 16.92 -0.76 -12.10
C GLY A 288 15.97 0.42 -12.32
N GLY A 289 15.97 0.95 -13.55
CA GLY A 289 15.07 2.04 -13.95
C GLY A 289 13.71 1.56 -14.49
N GLY A 290 13.62 0.32 -14.98
CA GLY A 290 12.35 -0.31 -15.38
C GLY A 290 11.69 -0.95 -14.17
N GLY A 291 10.59 -0.38 -13.71
CA GLY A 291 9.77 -0.96 -12.64
C GLY A 291 9.11 -2.27 -13.08
N SER A 292 8.76 -3.09 -12.09
CA SER A 292 7.83 -4.22 -12.22
C SER A 292 6.39 -3.75 -12.30
N PHE A 293 5.48 -4.67 -12.63
CA PHE A 293 4.06 -4.53 -12.41
C PHE A 293 3.63 -5.24 -11.12
N ASP A 294 2.52 -4.80 -10.51
CA ASP A 294 1.87 -5.53 -9.42
C ASP A 294 1.28 -6.86 -9.91
N LEU A 295 0.73 -6.84 -11.14
CA LEU A 295 0.27 -8.02 -11.85
C LEU A 295 0.58 -7.87 -13.34
N LEU A 296 1.11 -8.92 -13.94
CA LEU A 296 1.28 -9.02 -15.40
C LEU A 296 0.44 -10.19 -15.94
N ILE A 297 -0.53 -9.88 -16.80
CA ILE A 297 -1.27 -10.89 -17.58
C ILE A 297 -0.55 -11.02 -18.92
N GLN A 298 -0.12 -12.23 -19.28
CA GLN A 298 0.64 -12.44 -20.51
C GLN A 298 -0.09 -13.26 -21.56
N ARG A 299 0.22 -12.97 -22.82
CA ARG A 299 -0.24 -13.73 -24.00
C ARG A 299 -1.75 -13.91 -24.06
N ALA A 300 -2.49 -12.98 -23.46
CA ALA A 300 -3.94 -12.96 -23.56
C ALA A 300 -4.36 -12.48 -24.94
N ARG A 301 -5.36 -13.13 -25.55
CA ARG A 301 -6.05 -12.55 -26.71
C ARG A 301 -7.00 -11.47 -26.21
N VAL A 302 -6.52 -10.23 -26.18
CA VAL A 302 -7.29 -9.07 -25.72
C VAL A 302 -8.33 -8.71 -26.76
N ILE A 303 -9.59 -8.67 -26.32
CA ILE A 303 -10.75 -8.35 -27.15
C ILE A 303 -11.46 -7.14 -26.53
N GLN A 304 -11.58 -6.05 -27.30
CA GLN A 304 -12.19 -4.79 -26.85
C GLN A 304 -13.72 -4.78 -26.94
N HIS A 305 -14.33 -5.79 -27.57
CA HIS A 305 -15.79 -5.98 -27.67
C HIS A 305 -16.10 -7.38 -28.20
N GLU A 306 -17.24 -7.97 -27.82
CA GLU A 306 -17.65 -9.30 -28.28
C GLU A 306 -17.66 -9.41 -29.82
N GLY A 307 -17.09 -10.49 -30.36
CA GLY A 307 -16.97 -10.72 -31.81
C GLY A 307 -15.74 -10.07 -32.48
N GLY A 308 -14.97 -9.25 -31.75
CA GLY A 308 -13.72 -8.69 -32.26
C GLY A 308 -12.63 -9.76 -32.47
N ALA A 309 -11.81 -9.59 -33.51
CA ALA A 309 -10.70 -10.52 -33.79
C ALA A 309 -9.64 -10.56 -32.67
N GLY A 310 -9.50 -9.48 -31.89
CA GLY A 310 -8.57 -9.35 -30.78
C GLY A 310 -7.10 -9.34 -31.19
N SER A 311 -6.21 -9.16 -30.22
CA SER A 311 -4.76 -9.24 -30.42
C SER A 311 -4.11 -9.90 -29.20
N THR A 312 -3.09 -10.72 -29.44
CA THR A 312 -2.32 -11.32 -28.35
C THR A 312 -1.40 -10.27 -27.76
N LEU A 313 -1.65 -9.88 -26.51
CA LEU A 313 -0.96 -8.79 -25.81
C LEU A 313 -0.70 -9.17 -24.35
N ASP A 314 0.28 -8.49 -23.75
CA ASP A 314 0.49 -8.48 -22.31
C ASP A 314 -0.14 -7.21 -21.69
N LEU A 315 -0.67 -7.34 -20.47
CA LEU A 315 -1.28 -6.26 -19.70
C LEU A 315 -0.55 -6.07 -18.37
N GLY A 316 0.10 -4.92 -18.21
CA GLY A 316 0.76 -4.52 -16.97
C GLY A 316 -0.21 -3.75 -16.06
N ILE A 317 -0.45 -4.27 -14.87
CA ILE A 317 -1.42 -3.73 -13.91
C ILE A 317 -0.69 -3.28 -12.65
N ASN A 318 -0.99 -2.07 -12.20
CA ASN A 318 -0.45 -1.49 -10.99
C ASN A 318 -1.55 -1.01 -10.05
N LYS A 319 -1.36 -1.25 -8.75
CA LYS A 319 -2.17 -0.67 -7.70
C LYS A 319 -1.75 0.77 -7.40
N PRO A 320 -2.66 1.59 -6.84
CA PRO A 320 -2.37 2.98 -6.50
C PRO A 320 -1.20 3.16 -5.53
N SER A 321 -1.07 2.31 -4.51
CA SER A 321 0.08 2.37 -3.60
C SER A 321 1.39 2.08 -4.33
N ASN A 322 2.38 2.90 -4.05
CA ASN A 322 3.78 2.69 -4.38
C ASN A 322 4.62 2.51 -3.11
N SER A 323 4.01 2.13 -1.99
CA SER A 323 4.72 1.80 -0.76
C SER A 323 4.99 0.30 -0.72
N ALA A 324 6.04 -0.11 0.00
CA ALA A 324 6.33 -1.49 0.40
C ALA A 324 5.13 -2.27 0.94
N MET A 325 4.09 -1.56 1.40
CA MET A 325 2.89 -2.14 1.96
C MET A 325 1.82 -2.42 0.89
N PRO A 326 1.10 -3.56 0.96
CA PRO A 326 0.14 -3.93 -0.06
C PRO A 326 -1.02 -2.94 -0.04
N ASP A 327 -1.33 -2.34 -1.18
CA ASP A 327 -2.63 -1.72 -1.36
C ASP A 327 -3.70 -2.81 -1.34
N ARG A 328 -4.43 -2.89 -0.22
CA ARG A 328 -5.54 -3.82 -0.06
C ARG A 328 -6.88 -3.20 -0.45
N GLY A 329 -6.91 -1.93 -0.88
CA GLY A 329 -8.15 -1.18 -1.02
C GLY A 329 -8.34 -0.39 -2.30
N GLY A 330 -7.29 -0.17 -3.10
CA GLY A 330 -7.33 0.60 -4.34
C GLY A 330 -7.49 -0.25 -5.61
N ASP A 331 -8.29 0.25 -6.53
CA ASP A 331 -8.52 -0.37 -7.84
C ASP A 331 -7.23 -0.32 -8.67
N GLY A 332 -6.64 -1.50 -8.92
CA GLY A 332 -5.52 -1.63 -9.85
C GLY A 332 -5.90 -1.13 -11.23
N ARG A 333 -4.97 -0.44 -11.89
CA ARG A 333 -5.15 0.10 -13.24
C ARG A 333 -4.18 -0.53 -14.21
N ILE A 334 -4.63 -0.69 -15.44
CA ILE A 334 -3.77 -1.06 -16.55
C ILE A 334 -2.83 0.14 -16.80
N VAL A 335 -1.54 -0.03 -16.56
CA VAL A 335 -0.54 1.02 -16.78
C VAL A 335 0.21 0.84 -18.08
N ASP A 336 0.24 -0.38 -18.60
CA ASP A 336 0.86 -0.68 -19.88
C ASP A 336 0.17 -1.83 -20.62
N VAL A 337 0.23 -1.82 -21.95
CA VAL A 337 -0.36 -2.80 -22.86
C VAL A 337 0.61 -2.99 -24.02
N GLY A 338 0.95 -4.23 -24.35
CA GLY A 338 1.80 -4.53 -25.50
C GLY A 338 2.72 -5.72 -25.27
N ASP A 339 3.96 -5.57 -25.69
CA ASP A 339 5.00 -6.59 -25.60
C ASP A 339 5.80 -6.45 -24.30
N LEU A 340 5.25 -6.96 -23.19
CA LEU A 340 5.75 -6.69 -21.84
C LEU A 340 6.58 -7.85 -21.26
N TYR A 341 6.93 -8.88 -22.04
CA TYR A 341 7.67 -10.05 -21.53
C TYR A 341 9.06 -9.70 -20.99
N VAL A 342 9.63 -8.58 -21.42
CA VAL A 342 10.94 -8.07 -20.94
C VAL A 342 10.87 -7.49 -19.52
N HIS A 343 9.68 -7.24 -18.99
CA HIS A 343 9.46 -6.71 -17.65
C HIS A 343 9.49 -7.81 -16.58
N ARG A 344 9.98 -7.44 -15.40
CA ARG A 344 10.19 -8.33 -14.25
C ARG A 344 8.99 -8.27 -13.30
N ARG A 345 8.78 -9.29 -12.47
CA ARG A 345 7.51 -9.44 -11.74
C ARG A 345 7.56 -10.37 -10.52
N ASP A 346 6.67 -10.10 -9.57
CA ASP A 346 6.34 -11.00 -8.45
C ASP A 346 5.13 -11.90 -8.76
N ALA A 347 4.13 -11.39 -9.48
CA ALA A 347 2.91 -12.12 -9.80
C ALA A 347 2.57 -12.05 -11.29
N TRP A 348 2.16 -13.19 -11.86
CA TRP A 348 1.70 -13.25 -13.25
C TRP A 348 0.64 -14.29 -13.50
N ILE A 349 -0.10 -14.06 -14.59
CA ILE A 349 -1.05 -14.99 -15.15
C ILE A 349 -0.59 -15.30 -16.57
N ASP A 350 -0.34 -16.58 -16.83
CA ASP A 350 -0.25 -17.07 -18.20
C ASP A 350 -1.67 -17.17 -18.76
N ALA A 351 -2.01 -16.34 -19.73
CA ALA A 351 -3.29 -16.34 -20.39
C ALA A 351 -3.17 -16.82 -21.84
N GLU A 352 -2.11 -17.57 -22.16
CA GLU A 352 -1.97 -18.22 -23.45
C GLU A 352 -3.18 -19.09 -23.78
N GLY A 353 -3.74 -18.89 -24.97
CA GLY A 353 -4.96 -19.56 -25.41
C GLY A 353 -6.25 -19.00 -24.81
N LEU A 354 -6.18 -18.07 -23.84
CA LEU A 354 -7.36 -17.41 -23.27
C LEU A 354 -7.66 -16.10 -23.99
N ILE A 355 -8.94 -15.72 -24.00
CA ILE A 355 -9.37 -14.36 -24.32
C ILE A 355 -9.42 -13.53 -23.04
N CYS A 356 -9.04 -12.26 -23.14
CA CYS A 356 -9.21 -11.27 -22.09
C CYS A 356 -10.26 -10.26 -22.52
N LEU A 357 -11.32 -10.17 -21.71
CA LEU A 357 -12.45 -9.28 -21.88
C LEU A 357 -12.55 -8.33 -20.69
N PRO A 358 -13.16 -7.16 -20.86
CA PRO A 358 -13.48 -6.28 -19.75
C PRO A 358 -14.53 -6.93 -18.83
N GLY A 359 -14.48 -6.56 -17.55
CA GLY A 359 -15.48 -6.95 -16.56
C GLY A 359 -16.87 -6.44 -16.91
N ARG A 360 -17.90 -7.25 -16.66
CA ARG A 360 -19.29 -6.93 -17.03
C ARG A 360 -20.04 -6.22 -15.90
N VAL A 361 -21.00 -5.39 -16.29
CA VAL A 361 -21.91 -4.69 -15.37
C VAL A 361 -23.33 -5.21 -15.55
N ALA A 362 -23.92 -5.86 -14.54
CA ALA A 362 -25.30 -6.37 -14.57
C ALA A 362 -26.27 -5.51 -13.81
N GLN A 363 -27.51 -5.45 -14.28
CA GLN A 363 -28.64 -4.99 -13.49
C GLN A 363 -29.46 -6.20 -13.02
N ALA A 364 -29.85 -6.22 -11.75
CA ALA A 364 -30.69 -7.27 -11.17
C ALA A 364 -31.63 -6.70 -10.09
N ALA A 365 -32.62 -7.48 -9.69
CA ALA A 365 -33.38 -7.20 -8.47
C ALA A 365 -32.46 -7.30 -7.23
N ALA A 366 -32.60 -6.38 -6.28
CA ALA A 366 -31.96 -6.56 -4.98
C ALA A 366 -32.56 -7.78 -4.26
N ALA A 367 -31.70 -8.57 -3.61
CA ALA A 367 -32.10 -9.68 -2.75
C ALA A 367 -31.35 -9.55 -1.43
N PHE A 368 -32.10 -9.45 -0.33
CA PHE A 368 -31.53 -9.29 1.01
C PHE A 368 -31.70 -10.58 1.82
N ASP A 369 -30.74 -10.86 2.71
CA ASP A 369 -30.82 -11.94 3.68
C ASP A 369 -31.70 -11.57 4.89
N ALA A 370 -31.86 -12.53 5.81
CA ALA A 370 -32.67 -12.36 7.01
C ALA A 370 -32.13 -11.30 7.98
N ASP A 371 -30.84 -10.99 7.92
CA ASP A 371 -30.16 -10.02 8.78
C ASP A 371 -30.12 -8.61 8.16
N GLY A 372 -30.78 -8.42 7.01
CA GLY A 372 -30.80 -7.16 6.27
C GLY A 372 -29.54 -6.90 5.44
N GLY A 373 -28.64 -7.87 5.32
CA GLY A 373 -27.50 -7.84 4.41
C GLY A 373 -27.89 -8.21 2.97
N LEU A 374 -26.99 -7.98 2.02
CA LEU A 374 -27.17 -8.45 0.64
C LEU A 374 -26.93 -9.96 0.58
N ASP A 375 -27.80 -10.72 -0.10
CA ASP A 375 -27.61 -12.17 -0.28
C ASP A 375 -26.26 -12.45 -0.98
N PRO A 376 -25.31 -13.13 -0.30
CA PRO A 376 -24.00 -13.42 -0.89
C PRO A 376 -24.07 -14.25 -2.18
N ARG A 377 -25.11 -15.08 -2.34
CA ARG A 377 -25.30 -15.93 -3.53
C ARG A 377 -25.45 -15.09 -4.80
N LEU A 378 -26.07 -13.92 -4.68
CA LEU A 378 -26.27 -12.98 -5.79
C LEU A 378 -24.92 -12.56 -6.39
N CYS A 379 -23.98 -12.17 -5.52
CA CYS A 379 -22.64 -11.75 -5.92
C CYS A 379 -21.79 -12.92 -6.41
N GLU A 380 -21.90 -14.09 -5.79
CA GLU A 380 -21.15 -15.29 -6.17
C GLU A 380 -21.53 -15.79 -7.57
N GLN A 381 -22.83 -15.91 -7.82
CA GLN A 381 -23.37 -16.33 -9.12
C GLN A 381 -23.01 -15.34 -10.23
N ALA A 382 -23.17 -14.04 -9.95
CA ALA A 382 -22.78 -13.00 -10.89
C ALA A 382 -21.27 -13.04 -11.18
N ALA A 383 -20.43 -13.16 -10.14
CA ALA A 383 -18.98 -13.25 -10.32
C ALA A 383 -18.60 -14.46 -11.19
N GLN A 384 -19.20 -15.64 -10.96
CA GLN A 384 -18.99 -16.83 -11.79
C GLN A 384 -19.44 -16.63 -13.25
N ALA A 385 -20.42 -15.77 -13.49
CA ALA A 385 -20.88 -15.36 -14.81
C ALA A 385 -20.06 -14.21 -15.44
N GLY A 386 -18.94 -13.78 -14.83
CA GLY A 386 -18.04 -12.76 -15.38
C GLY A 386 -18.42 -11.32 -15.05
N VAL A 387 -19.27 -11.14 -14.03
CA VAL A 387 -19.73 -9.82 -13.58
C VAL A 387 -18.76 -9.23 -12.58
N SER A 388 -18.23 -8.04 -12.88
CA SER A 388 -17.41 -7.27 -11.95
C SER A 388 -18.24 -6.24 -11.18
N THR A 389 -19.40 -5.81 -11.71
CA THR A 389 -20.28 -4.82 -11.09
C THR A 389 -21.75 -5.22 -11.18
N LEU A 390 -22.47 -5.15 -10.06
CA LEU A 390 -23.92 -5.35 -9.95
C LEU A 390 -24.63 -4.04 -9.59
N LEU A 391 -25.63 -3.68 -10.39
CA LEU A 391 -26.55 -2.58 -10.19
C LEU A 391 -27.89 -3.16 -9.74
N LEU A 392 -28.18 -3.05 -8.45
CA LEU A 392 -29.34 -3.67 -7.84
C LEU A 392 -30.50 -2.69 -7.77
N THR A 393 -31.65 -3.12 -8.26
CA THR A 393 -32.84 -2.27 -8.27
C THR A 393 -33.65 -2.49 -6.99
N VAL A 394 -34.02 -1.40 -6.32
CA VAL A 394 -34.95 -1.37 -5.18
C VAL A 394 -36.16 -0.50 -5.51
N ASP A 395 -37.33 -0.86 -5.03
CA ASP A 395 -38.57 -0.13 -5.32
C ASP A 395 -38.76 1.06 -4.38
N GLU A 396 -39.20 2.20 -4.92
CA GLU A 396 -39.57 3.37 -4.14
C GLU A 396 -40.66 3.03 -3.11
N GLY A 397 -40.44 3.45 -1.86
CA GLY A 397 -41.35 3.17 -0.74
C GLY A 397 -41.26 1.76 -0.16
N SER A 398 -40.39 0.89 -0.68
CA SER A 398 -40.10 -0.41 -0.07
C SER A 398 -39.21 -0.27 1.18
N GLU A 399 -39.32 -1.24 2.09
CA GLU A 399 -38.43 -1.33 3.27
C GLU A 399 -36.95 -1.48 2.88
N ASP A 400 -36.68 -1.95 1.66
CA ASP A 400 -35.32 -2.14 1.14
C ASP A 400 -34.56 -0.83 1.00
N VAL A 401 -35.25 0.28 0.70
CA VAL A 401 -34.62 1.62 0.66
C VAL A 401 -34.00 1.97 2.01
N GLU A 402 -34.67 1.62 3.11
CA GLU A 402 -34.16 1.91 4.45
C GLU A 402 -32.96 1.01 4.81
N ARG A 403 -32.94 -0.25 4.33
CA ARG A 403 -31.79 -1.15 4.50
C ARG A 403 -30.50 -0.57 3.91
N LEU A 404 -30.61 0.24 2.86
CA LEU A 404 -29.45 0.86 2.20
C LEU A 404 -28.75 1.93 3.04
N ARG A 405 -29.36 2.44 4.12
CA ARG A 405 -28.73 3.47 4.96
C ARG A 405 -27.49 2.94 5.70
N SER A 406 -27.50 1.67 6.10
CA SER A 406 -26.38 1.03 6.82
C SER A 406 -25.64 -0.01 5.98
N ILE A 407 -26.04 -0.22 4.72
CA ILE A 407 -25.43 -1.25 3.86
C ILE A 407 -23.92 -0.99 3.66
N THR A 408 -23.51 0.27 3.63
CA THR A 408 -22.10 0.64 3.46
C THR A 408 -21.23 0.42 4.69
N ASP A 409 -21.85 0.16 5.85
CA ASP A 409 -21.17 -0.19 7.11
C ASP A 409 -20.92 -1.70 7.19
N ARG A 410 -21.55 -2.48 6.31
CA ARG A 410 -21.33 -3.92 6.18
C ARG A 410 -20.00 -4.21 5.48
N PRO A 411 -19.45 -5.44 5.63
CA PRO A 411 -18.25 -5.86 4.91
C PRO A 411 -18.35 -5.63 3.40
N ARG A 412 -17.18 -5.45 2.77
CA ARG A 412 -17.08 -5.26 1.32
C ARG A 412 -17.70 -6.45 0.56
N PRO A 413 -18.50 -6.19 -0.49
CA PRO A 413 -19.05 -7.24 -1.33
C PRO A 413 -17.96 -7.93 -2.17
N LEU A 414 -18.27 -9.08 -2.76
CA LEU A 414 -17.36 -9.83 -3.64
C LEU A 414 -17.07 -9.09 -4.95
N VAL A 415 -18.11 -8.47 -5.52
CA VAL A 415 -18.09 -7.64 -6.73
C VAL A 415 -18.46 -6.21 -6.37
N ASN A 416 -18.27 -5.25 -7.26
CA ASN A 416 -18.79 -3.90 -7.04
C ASN A 416 -20.32 -3.92 -6.99
N VAL A 417 -20.94 -3.23 -6.03
CA VAL A 417 -22.40 -3.20 -5.89
C VAL A 417 -22.88 -1.76 -5.73
N GLY A 418 -23.79 -1.34 -6.60
CA GLY A 418 -24.53 -0.08 -6.49
C GLY A 418 -26.03 -0.30 -6.54
N PHE A 419 -26.80 0.66 -6.05
CA PHE A 419 -28.26 0.55 -6.00
C PHE A 419 -28.96 1.60 -6.86
N LEU A 420 -29.98 1.17 -7.59
CA LEU A 420 -30.85 2.02 -8.42
C LEU A 420 -32.25 2.03 -7.83
N LEU A 421 -32.84 3.20 -7.72
CA LEU A 421 -34.22 3.36 -7.25
C LEU A 421 -35.18 3.21 -8.43
N ARG A 422 -36.15 2.31 -8.34
CA ARG A 422 -37.25 2.23 -9.31
C ARG A 422 -38.39 3.13 -8.85
N THR A 423 -38.76 4.10 -9.68
CA THR A 423 -39.80 5.09 -9.36
C THR A 423 -40.95 5.03 -10.37
N GLY A 424 -42.18 5.32 -9.92
CA GLY A 424 -43.37 5.42 -10.79
C GLY A 424 -43.44 6.71 -11.62
N GLN A 425 -42.47 7.61 -11.50
CA GLN A 425 -42.41 8.84 -12.30
C GLN A 425 -41.52 8.67 -13.53
N SER A 426 -42.03 9.05 -14.69
CA SER A 426 -41.25 9.10 -15.94
C SER A 426 -40.45 10.41 -16.00
N GLY A 427 -39.15 10.35 -15.67
CA GLY A 427 -38.20 11.46 -15.87
C GLY A 427 -36.89 11.31 -15.07
N LEU A 428 -35.77 11.76 -15.64
CA LEU A 428 -34.47 11.86 -14.95
C LEU A 428 -34.48 13.06 -13.99
N GLY A 429 -34.75 12.81 -12.70
CA GLY A 429 -34.54 13.77 -11.62
C GLY A 429 -33.21 13.52 -10.89
N CYS A 430 -32.60 14.55 -10.32
CA CYS A 430 -31.54 14.36 -9.32
C CYS A 430 -32.12 13.61 -8.12
N LEU A 431 -31.42 12.59 -7.61
CA LEU A 431 -31.82 11.91 -6.38
C LEU A 431 -31.85 12.90 -5.21
N PRO A 432 -32.94 12.98 -4.44
CA PRO A 432 -33.01 13.76 -3.21
C PRO A 432 -31.87 13.45 -2.22
N ASP A 433 -31.38 14.47 -1.51
CA ASP A 433 -30.24 14.34 -0.58
C ASP A 433 -30.55 13.50 0.67
N ASP A 434 -31.83 13.30 1.00
CA ASP A 434 -32.31 12.48 2.12
C ASP A 434 -32.33 10.97 1.83
N LEU A 435 -32.11 10.58 0.58
CA LEU A 435 -31.98 9.18 0.18
C LEU A 435 -30.61 8.58 0.54
N PRO A 436 -30.55 7.27 0.85
CA PRO A 436 -29.31 6.57 1.16
C PRO A 436 -28.15 6.86 0.19
N PRO A 437 -26.91 7.04 0.69
CA PRO A 437 -25.73 7.30 -0.16
C PRO A 437 -25.41 6.17 -1.15
N ALA A 438 -25.84 4.94 -0.86
CA ALA A 438 -25.66 3.78 -1.74
C ALA A 438 -26.60 3.78 -2.95
N LEU A 439 -27.65 4.63 -2.96
CA LEU A 439 -28.46 4.91 -4.14
C LEU A 439 -27.71 5.86 -5.07
N ILE A 440 -27.33 5.32 -6.23
CA ILE A 440 -26.49 5.99 -7.22
C ILE A 440 -27.27 6.48 -8.44
N GLY A 441 -28.50 6.00 -8.64
CA GLY A 441 -29.35 6.41 -9.77
C GLY A 441 -30.81 5.99 -9.63
N VAL A 442 -31.59 6.29 -10.67
CA VAL A 442 -33.03 5.98 -10.79
C VAL A 442 -33.26 5.20 -12.10
N VAL A 443 -34.22 4.28 -12.09
CA VAL A 443 -34.69 3.56 -13.29
C VAL A 443 -36.21 3.69 -13.42
N GLY A 444 -36.70 3.78 -14.67
CA GLY A 444 -38.10 4.04 -14.98
C GLY A 444 -39.04 2.84 -14.80
N GLU A 445 -40.35 3.13 -14.77
CA GLU A 445 -41.42 2.14 -14.64
C GLU A 445 -41.47 1.20 -15.87
N GLY A 446 -41.47 -0.11 -15.64
CA GLY A 446 -41.50 -1.15 -16.70
C GLY A 446 -40.20 -1.94 -16.91
N ALA A 447 -39.08 -1.54 -16.29
CA ALA A 447 -37.89 -2.37 -16.21
C ALA A 447 -38.14 -3.54 -15.25
N ALA A 448 -38.63 -4.66 -15.77
CA ALA A 448 -38.90 -5.85 -14.98
C ALA A 448 -37.62 -6.28 -14.24
N PRO A 449 -37.69 -6.54 -12.91
CA PRO A 449 -36.57 -7.09 -12.19
C PRO A 449 -36.17 -8.41 -12.83
N THR A 450 -34.98 -8.47 -13.40
CA THR A 450 -34.39 -9.73 -13.81
C THR A 450 -33.60 -10.37 -12.70
N PRO A 451 -33.59 -11.71 -12.67
CA PRO A 451 -32.70 -12.43 -11.79
C PRO A 451 -31.26 -12.04 -12.13
N ALA A 452 -30.39 -12.05 -11.12
CA ALA A 452 -28.98 -11.93 -11.39
C ALA A 452 -28.54 -13.06 -12.33
N PRO A 453 -27.62 -12.77 -13.25
CA PRO A 453 -27.09 -13.79 -14.14
C PRO A 453 -26.36 -14.85 -13.31
N THR A 454 -26.75 -16.11 -13.49
CA THR A 454 -26.13 -17.27 -12.85
C THR A 454 -25.23 -18.04 -13.82
N THR A 455 -25.44 -17.84 -15.12
CA THR A 455 -24.62 -18.38 -16.20
C THR A 455 -24.30 -17.29 -17.22
N ILE A 456 -23.29 -17.54 -18.06
CA ILE A 456 -23.02 -16.65 -19.20
C ILE A 456 -24.14 -16.74 -20.26
N ALA A 457 -24.96 -17.79 -20.25
CA ALA A 457 -26.12 -17.89 -21.12
C ALA A 457 -27.26 -16.97 -20.66
N ASP A 458 -27.47 -16.81 -19.35
CA ASP A 458 -28.50 -15.91 -18.78
C ASP A 458 -28.28 -14.47 -19.27
N TRP A 459 -27.01 -14.07 -19.32
CA TRP A 459 -26.58 -12.80 -19.87
C TRP A 459 -26.97 -12.56 -21.32
N ARG A 460 -27.11 -13.61 -22.14
CA ARG A 460 -27.40 -13.51 -23.57
C ARG A 460 -28.90 -13.43 -23.88
N GLN A 461 -29.76 -13.75 -22.92
CA GLN A 461 -31.16 -14.09 -23.19
C GLN A 461 -32.15 -12.91 -23.17
N GLY A 462 -31.77 -11.69 -22.77
CA GLY A 462 -32.81 -10.65 -22.62
C GLY A 462 -32.41 -9.28 -22.17
N PHE A 463 -31.18 -8.83 -22.45
CA PHE A 463 -30.80 -7.45 -22.25
C PHE A 463 -30.15 -6.91 -23.51
N GLU A 464 -30.64 -5.77 -24.00
CA GLU A 464 -29.67 -4.77 -24.43
C GLU A 464 -28.68 -4.70 -23.28
N LEU A 465 -27.45 -5.22 -23.45
CA LEU A 465 -26.31 -4.72 -22.67
C LEU A 465 -26.58 -3.23 -22.56
N LEU A 466 -26.90 -2.72 -21.37
CA LEU A 466 -27.03 -1.28 -21.18
C LEU A 466 -25.75 -0.73 -21.78
N GLY A 467 -25.87 -0.15 -22.98
CA GLY A 467 -24.73 -0.01 -23.85
C GLY A 467 -23.71 0.80 -23.10
N ARG A 468 -22.53 0.23 -22.91
CA ARG A 468 -21.32 0.90 -22.44
C ARG A 468 -21.51 1.75 -21.18
N TYR A 469 -21.17 1.18 -20.03
CA TYR A 469 -20.63 2.02 -18.97
C TYR A 469 -19.19 2.42 -19.36
N THR A 470 -19.04 3.44 -20.19
CA THR A 470 -17.73 4.08 -20.46
C THR A 470 -17.62 5.32 -19.57
N PRO A 471 -16.96 5.24 -18.41
CA PRO A 471 -16.34 6.42 -17.85
C PRO A 471 -15.17 6.75 -18.78
N THR A 472 -15.40 7.75 -19.66
CA THR A 472 -14.48 8.30 -20.67
C THR A 472 -14.48 7.56 -22.02
N ASP A 473 -14.28 8.31 -23.11
CA ASP A 473 -14.19 7.86 -24.51
C ASP A 473 -13.01 6.90 -24.81
N LYS A 474 -12.50 6.17 -23.80
CA LYS A 474 -11.34 5.27 -23.89
C LYS A 474 -11.79 3.82 -23.96
N HIS A 475 -11.01 3.00 -24.68
CA HIS A 475 -11.31 1.60 -24.91
C HIS A 475 -11.44 0.79 -23.59
N GLU A 476 -12.20 -0.31 -23.62
CA GLU A 476 -12.57 -1.09 -22.43
C GLU A 476 -11.35 -1.75 -21.74
N ILE A 477 -10.28 -2.07 -22.49
CA ILE A 477 -8.98 -2.50 -21.98
C ILE A 477 -7.89 -1.58 -22.55
N ASP A 478 -7.61 -0.47 -21.88
CA ASP A 478 -6.61 0.53 -22.29
C ASP A 478 -5.80 1.03 -21.09
N ARG A 479 -4.67 1.69 -21.36
CA ARG A 479 -3.88 2.37 -20.33
C ARG A 479 -4.73 3.39 -19.59
N GLY A 480 -4.74 3.26 -18.26
CA GLY A 480 -5.51 4.08 -17.34
C GLY A 480 -6.84 3.45 -16.94
N SER A 481 -7.34 2.42 -17.62
CA SER A 481 -8.58 1.74 -17.24
C SER A 481 -8.39 0.93 -15.95
N ILE A 482 -9.46 0.79 -15.17
CA ILE A 482 -9.49 -0.13 -14.01
C ILE A 482 -9.34 -1.56 -14.54
N ALA A 483 -8.54 -2.37 -13.87
CA ALA A 483 -8.26 -3.75 -14.23
C ALA A 483 -9.37 -4.71 -13.79
N ASP A 484 -10.62 -4.38 -14.13
CA ASP A 484 -11.77 -5.27 -14.06
C ASP A 484 -11.78 -6.12 -15.33
N LEU A 485 -11.38 -7.38 -15.23
CA LEU A 485 -11.06 -8.23 -16.38
C LEU A 485 -11.63 -9.64 -16.21
N VAL A 486 -12.01 -10.25 -17.32
CA VAL A 486 -12.45 -11.65 -17.41
C VAL A 486 -11.49 -12.40 -18.32
N LEU A 487 -10.93 -13.51 -17.84
CA LEU A 487 -10.15 -14.46 -18.64
C LEU A 487 -11.00 -15.70 -18.88
N ALA A 488 -11.15 -16.06 -20.14
CA ALA A 488 -12.06 -17.14 -20.55
C ALA A 488 -11.50 -17.94 -21.72
N GLN A 489 -12.03 -19.15 -21.91
CA GLN A 489 -11.71 -19.92 -23.10
C GLN A 489 -12.28 -19.21 -24.35
N PRO A 490 -11.57 -19.25 -25.50
CA PRO A 490 -12.11 -18.74 -26.74
C PRO A 490 -13.35 -19.57 -27.09
N PRO A 491 -14.46 -18.93 -27.46
CA PRO A 491 -15.60 -19.66 -27.94
C PRO A 491 -15.28 -20.27 -29.31
N ALA A 492 -16.02 -21.32 -29.70
CA ALA A 492 -16.01 -21.78 -31.09
C ALA A 492 -16.42 -20.63 -32.04
N ASP A 493 -15.96 -20.67 -33.30
CA ASP A 493 -16.20 -19.57 -34.25
C ASP A 493 -17.69 -19.19 -34.33
N GLY A 494 -17.99 -17.91 -34.10
CA GLY A 494 -19.35 -17.37 -34.08
C GLY A 494 -20.20 -17.74 -32.86
N GLN A 495 -19.64 -18.47 -31.89
CA GLN A 495 -20.27 -18.74 -30.61
C GLN A 495 -19.84 -17.71 -29.55
N PRO A 496 -20.62 -17.52 -28.47
CA PRO A 496 -20.26 -16.62 -27.40
C PRO A 496 -19.53 -17.38 -26.27
N VAL A 497 -18.79 -16.64 -25.45
CA VAL A 497 -17.94 -17.17 -24.36
C VAL A 497 -18.74 -17.89 -23.29
N ASP A 498 -18.46 -19.16 -23.00
CA ASP A 498 -19.23 -19.98 -22.05
C ASP A 498 -18.40 -20.60 -20.91
N GLN A 499 -17.07 -20.47 -20.95
CA GLN A 499 -16.17 -20.99 -19.91
C GLN A 499 -15.24 -19.89 -19.39
N ILE A 500 -15.50 -19.42 -18.16
CA ILE A 500 -14.65 -18.44 -17.46
C ILE A 500 -13.61 -19.16 -16.61
N GLU A 501 -12.35 -18.82 -16.84
CA GLU A 501 -11.23 -19.31 -16.04
C GLU A 501 -10.98 -18.38 -14.85
N ARG A 502 -11.02 -17.06 -15.07
CA ARG A 502 -10.77 -16.07 -14.01
C ARG A 502 -11.59 -14.81 -14.17
N VAL A 503 -11.91 -14.21 -13.03
CA VAL A 503 -12.44 -12.84 -12.95
C VAL A 503 -11.56 -12.03 -12.01
N LEU A 504 -11.17 -10.85 -12.47
CA LEU A 504 -10.36 -9.89 -11.75
C LEU A 504 -11.18 -8.62 -11.49
N LEU A 505 -11.06 -8.09 -10.29
CA LEU A 505 -11.65 -6.83 -9.85
C LEU A 505 -10.53 -5.92 -9.36
N GLY A 506 -10.29 -4.81 -10.06
CA GLY A 506 -9.14 -3.94 -9.81
C GLY A 506 -7.80 -4.70 -9.81
N GLY A 507 -7.65 -5.70 -10.69
CA GLY A 507 -6.47 -6.57 -10.75
C GLY A 507 -6.41 -7.66 -9.68
N THR A 508 -7.39 -7.76 -8.79
CA THR A 508 -7.47 -8.80 -7.75
C THR A 508 -8.35 -9.97 -8.22
N THR A 509 -7.85 -11.20 -8.21
CA THR A 509 -8.63 -12.39 -8.62
C THR A 509 -9.75 -12.70 -7.63
N ILE A 510 -11.00 -12.64 -8.08
CA ILE A 510 -12.22 -13.00 -7.30
C ILE A 510 -12.82 -14.34 -7.74
N VAL A 511 -12.50 -14.82 -8.94
CA VAL A 511 -12.85 -16.17 -9.42
C VAL A 511 -11.61 -16.79 -10.04
N ARG A 512 -11.35 -18.06 -9.72
CA ARG A 512 -10.28 -18.87 -10.29
C ARG A 512 -10.78 -20.29 -10.52
N ASP A 513 -10.64 -20.79 -11.74
CA ASP A 513 -11.01 -22.15 -12.14
C ASP A 513 -12.45 -22.48 -11.73
N SER A 514 -13.37 -21.54 -12.01
CA SER A 514 -14.79 -21.55 -11.60
C SER A 514 -15.09 -21.48 -10.09
N ALA A 515 -14.07 -21.46 -9.22
CA ALA A 515 -14.23 -21.30 -7.78
C ALA A 515 -14.15 -19.83 -7.38
N VAL A 516 -15.09 -19.39 -6.54
CA VAL A 516 -15.04 -18.06 -5.91
C VAL A 516 -13.89 -18.04 -4.91
N VAL A 517 -12.95 -17.15 -5.14
CA VAL A 517 -11.97 -16.74 -4.15
C VAL A 517 -12.59 -15.52 -3.47
N ARG A 518 -12.65 -15.46 -2.14
CA ARG A 518 -13.32 -14.36 -1.42
C ARG A 518 -12.32 -13.30 -0.90
N PRO A 519 -11.56 -12.57 -1.75
CA PRO A 519 -10.77 -11.46 -1.28
C PRO A 519 -11.67 -10.24 -1.01
N HIS A 520 -11.18 -9.29 -0.21
CA HIS A 520 -11.87 -8.02 0.03
C HIS A 520 -11.69 -7.04 -1.14
N ALA A 521 -12.16 -7.41 -2.34
CA ALA A 521 -11.93 -6.65 -3.56
C ALA A 521 -13.08 -5.71 -3.94
N GLY A 522 -14.34 -6.08 -3.68
CA GLY A 522 -15.48 -5.29 -4.13
C GLY A 522 -15.75 -4.04 -3.30
N ALA A 523 -16.46 -3.09 -3.90
CA ALA A 523 -16.85 -1.84 -3.27
C ALA A 523 -18.37 -1.64 -3.27
N TRP A 524 -18.88 -1.03 -2.20
CA TRP A 524 -20.18 -0.39 -2.21
C TRP A 524 -20.07 0.94 -2.97
N LEU A 525 -20.73 1.01 -4.13
CA LEU A 525 -20.77 2.22 -4.94
C LEU A 525 -21.63 3.28 -4.24
N ARG A 526 -21.11 4.51 -4.16
CA ARG A 526 -21.76 5.65 -3.50
C ARG A 526 -22.06 6.76 -4.49
N ARG A 527 -23.09 7.54 -4.21
CA ARG A 527 -23.44 8.74 -4.98
C ARG A 527 -22.22 9.66 -5.06
N GLY A 528 -21.86 10.07 -6.28
CA GLY A 528 -20.66 10.89 -6.52
C GLY A 528 -19.37 10.11 -6.77
N HIS A 529 -19.34 8.78 -6.58
CA HIS A 529 -18.40 7.98 -7.39
C HIS A 529 -18.68 8.29 -8.85
N ALA A 530 -17.64 8.51 -9.65
CA ALA A 530 -17.77 8.80 -11.07
C ALA A 530 -18.42 7.58 -11.74
N ILE A 531 -19.75 7.57 -11.74
CA ILE A 531 -20.63 6.75 -12.54
C ILE A 531 -21.08 7.70 -13.65
N ILE A 532 -20.28 7.78 -14.72
CA ILE A 532 -20.62 8.69 -15.81
C ILE A 532 -21.96 8.24 -16.38
N ARG A 533 -22.91 9.17 -16.28
CA ARG A 533 -24.27 9.10 -16.80
C ARG A 533 -24.22 8.80 -18.31
N GLY A 534 -24.94 7.76 -18.71
CA GLY A 534 -25.50 7.62 -20.06
C GLY A 534 -26.99 7.84 -19.96
#